data_AF-A0A381ZBS6-F1
#
_entry.id   AF-A0A381ZBS6-F1
#
_cell.length_a   1.000
_cell.length_b   1.000
_cell.length_c   1.000
_cell.angle_alpha   90.00
_cell.angle_beta   90.00
_cell.angle_gamma   90.00
#
_symmetry.space_group_name_H-M   'P 1'
#
loop_
_entity.id
_entity.type
_entity.pdbx_description
1 polymer ?
#
loop_
_entity_poly.entity_id
_entity_poly.type
_entity_poly.pdbx_seq_one_letter_code
_entity_poly.pdbx_strand_id
1 'polypeptide(L)' 'MKNFEVDFETTVPPWHTGHEKYEAEDLDTAKMMFRSKHEAARIFKVAEVLYDERTQRLNVI' A
#
# COMPACT_ATOMS: atom_id res chain seq x y z
N MET A 1 -1.71 4.07 -14.13
CA MET A 1 -1.02 3.82 -12.85
C MET A 1 -1.95 4.23 -11.73
N LYS A 2 -2.23 3.32 -10.81
CA LYS A 2 -3.15 3.50 -9.69
C LYS A 2 -2.37 3.44 -8.38
N ASN A 3 -2.84 4.15 -7.37
CA ASN A 3 -2.27 4.09 -6.03
C ASN A 3 -3.06 3.10 -5.18
N PHE A 4 -2.36 2.25 -4.45
CA PHE A 4 -2.93 1.29 -3.52
C PHE A 4 -2.35 1.51 -2.13
N GLU A 5 -3.20 1.44 -1.13
CA GLU A 5 -2.84 1.39 0.28
C GLU A 5 -3.00 -0.04 0.79
N VAL A 6 -1.95 -0.57 1.42
CA VAL A 6 -1.88 -1.93 1.96
C VAL A 6 -1.67 -1.84 3.46
N ASP A 7 -2.63 -2.35 4.23
CA ASP A 7 -2.47 -2.58 5.67
C ASP A 7 -2.14 -4.05 5.92
N PHE A 8 -1.11 -4.28 6.72
CA PHE A 8 -0.59 -5.62 7.00
C PHE A 8 -0.21 -5.80 8.46
N GLU A 9 -0.04 -7.06 8.86
CA GLU A 9 0.52 -7.44 10.16
C GLU A 9 1.69 -8.42 9.95
N THR A 10 2.71 -8.34 10.80
CA THR A 10 3.78 -9.34 10.80
C THR A 10 3.29 -10.65 11.39
N THR A 11 3.67 -11.76 10.77
CA THR A 11 3.29 -13.12 11.23
C THR A 11 4.34 -13.72 12.16
N VAL A 12 5.48 -13.04 12.33
CA VAL A 12 6.58 -13.41 13.22
C VAL A 12 6.89 -12.29 14.21
N PRO A 13 7.42 -12.59 15.41
CA PRO A 13 7.82 -11.57 16.36
C PRO A 13 8.92 -10.64 15.82
N PRO A 14 8.93 -9.35 16.20
CA PRO A 14 7.89 -8.68 16.97
C PRO A 14 6.62 -8.44 16.14
N TRP A 15 5.46 -8.79 16.71
CA TRP A 15 4.18 -8.59 16.05
C TRP A 15 3.84 -7.10 16.00
N HIS A 16 3.64 -6.58 14.80
CA HIS A 16 3.18 -5.22 14.60
C HIS A 16 2.33 -5.12 13.34
N THR A 17 1.54 -4.06 13.26
CA THR A 17 0.83 -3.67 12.04
C THR A 17 1.64 -2.63 11.27
N GLY A 18 1.45 -2.56 9.96
CA GLY A 18 2.07 -1.58 9.08
C GLY A 18 1.11 -1.10 7.99
N HIS A 19 1.45 0.04 7.40
CA HIS A 19 0.72 0.67 6.31
C HIS A 19 1.70 1.10 5.23
N GLU A 20 1.46 0.69 3.99
CA GLU A 20 2.32 0.99 2.84
C GLU A 20 1.52 1.44 1.62
N LYS A 21 2.15 2.25 0.78
CA LYS A 21 1.60 2.73 -0.50
C LYS A 21 2.35 2.12 -1.67
N TYR A 22 1.60 1.68 -2.67
CA TYR A 22 2.12 1.07 -3.89
C TYR A 22 1.49 1.75 -5.11
N GLU A 23 2.32 2.18 -6.05
CA GLU A 23 1.85 2.52 -7.40
C GLU A 23 1.92 1.27 -8.27
N ALA A 24 0.78 0.84 -8.81
CA ALA A 24 0.67 -0.40 -9.57
C ALA A 24 -0.40 -0.29 -10.67
N GLU A 25 -0.37 -1.21 -11.63
CA GLU A 25 -1.40 -1.28 -12.70
C GLU A 25 -2.75 -1.75 -12.15
N ASP A 26 -2.71 -2.73 -11.24
CA ASP A 26 -3.89 -3.34 -10.63
C ASP A 26 -3.61 -3.86 -9.20
N LEU A 27 -4.66 -4.40 -8.58
CA LEU A 27 -4.65 -4.92 -7.21
C LEU A 27 -3.67 -6.09 -7.03
N ASP A 28 -3.56 -6.97 -8.03
CA ASP A 28 -2.73 -8.17 -7.93
C ASP A 28 -1.25 -7.82 -8.05
N THR A 29 -0.93 -6.84 -8.89
CA THR A 29 0.41 -6.25 -9.00
C THR A 29 0.82 -5.59 -7.69
N ALA A 30 -0.07 -4.83 -7.04
CA ALA A 30 0.21 -4.24 -5.72
C ALA A 30 0.49 -5.31 -4.66
N LYS A 31 -0.31 -6.38 -4.62
CA LYS A 31 -0.08 -7.52 -3.70
C LYS A 31 1.23 -8.25 -3.99
N MET A 32 1.58 -8.41 -5.26
CA MET A 32 2.84 -9.04 -5.67
C MET A 32 4.04 -8.21 -5.20
N MET A 33 3.99 -6.88 -5.38
CA MET A 33 5.04 -5.98 -4.90
C MET A 33 5.17 -5.98 -3.38
N PHE A 34 4.06 -6.13 -2.65
CA PHE A 34 4.11 -6.30 -1.19
C PHE A 34 4.80 -7.61 -0.80
N ARG A 35 4.38 -8.74 -1.39
CA ARG A 35 4.91 -10.08 -1.08
C ARG A 35 6.39 -10.23 -1.42
N SER A 36 6.90 -9.50 -2.42
CA SER A 36 8.33 -9.53 -2.77
C SER A 36 9.22 -8.84 -1.74
N LYS A 37 8.67 -7.91 -0.95
CA LYS A 37 9.37 -7.21 0.14
C LYS A 37 9.22 -7.89 1.49
N HIS A 38 8.06 -8.52 1.72
CA HIS A 38 7.71 -9.08 3.03
C HIS A 38 7.55 -10.59 2.96
N GLU A 39 8.53 -11.30 3.51
CA GLU A 39 8.50 -12.77 3.62
C GLU A 39 7.53 -13.24 4.72
N ALA A 40 7.42 -12.50 5.83
CA ALA A 40 6.67 -12.88 7.02
C ALA A 40 5.62 -11.83 7.44
N ALA A 41 4.77 -11.45 6.49
CA ALA A 41 3.64 -10.55 6.75
C ALA A 41 2.37 -10.98 6.03
N ARG A 42 1.22 -10.70 6.66
CA ARG A 42 -0.11 -10.94 6.10
C ARG A 42 -0.81 -9.63 5.82
N ILE A 43 -1.24 -9.44 4.58
CA ILE A 43 -2.14 -8.36 4.21
C ILE A 43 -3.53 -8.65 4.78
N PHE A 44 -4.11 -7.71 5.52
CA PHE A 44 -5.50 -7.79 5.96
C PHE A 44 -6.42 -6.77 5.29
N LYS A 45 -5.86 -5.72 4.65
CA LYS A 45 -6.64 -4.77 3.86
C LYS A 45 -5.82 -4.22 2.68
N VAL A 46 -6.47 -4.07 1.54
CA VAL A 46 -5.94 -3.35 0.38
C VAL A 46 -7.04 -2.45 -0.18
N ALA A 47 -6.71 -1.20 -0.47
CA ALA A 47 -7.65 -0.23 -1.06
C ALA A 47 -6.99 0.53 -2.22
N GLU A 48 -7.72 0.70 -3.33
CA GLU A 48 -7.35 1.65 -4.38
C GLU A 48 -7.65 3.08 -3.89
N VAL A 49 -6.65 3.95 -3.95
CA VAL A 49 -6.78 5.37 -3.60
C VAL A 49 -7.34 6.11 -4.81
N LEU A 50 -8.65 6.35 -4.81
CA LEU A 50 -9.36 7.05 -5.88
C LEU A 50 -9.15 8.57 -5.86
N TYR A 51 -8.74 9.13 -4.72
CA TYR A 51 -8.55 10.57 -4.54
C TYR A 51 -7.39 10.82 -3.57
N ASP A 52 -6.28 11.38 -4.05
CA ASP A 52 -5.17 11.83 -3.19
C ASP A 52 -5.19 13.36 -3.11
N GLU A 53 -5.75 13.87 -2.00
CA GLU A 53 -5.95 15.29 -1.72
C GLU A 53 -4.63 16.10 -1.70
N ARG A 54 -3.46 15.44 -1.63
CA ARG A 54 -2.15 16.11 -1.55
C ARG A 54 -1.66 16.61 -2.90
N THR A 55 -2.23 16.12 -4.00
CA THR A 55 -1.88 16.60 -5.35
C THR A 55 -2.48 17.96 -5.73
N GLN A 56 -3.34 18.56 -4.90
CA GLN A 56 -3.89 19.91 -5.15
C GLN A 56 -3.04 21.07 -4.58
N ARG A 57 -1.90 20.81 -3.94
CA ARG A 57 -1.14 21.84 -3.20
C ARG A 57 0.03 22.50 -3.93
N LEU A 58 0.08 22.49 -5.27
CA LEU A 58 1.08 23.25 -6.03
C LEU A 58 0.51 23.78 -7.35
N ASN A 59 -0.48 24.67 -7.26
CA ASN A 59 -0.80 25.64 -8.32
C ASN A 59 -1.56 26.81 -7.67
N VAL A 60 -0.85 27.60 -6.87
CA VAL A 60 -1.28 28.97 -6.55
C VAL A 60 -0.28 29.88 -7.26
N ILE A 61 -0.79 30.56 -8.29
CA ILE A 61 -0.10 31.54 -9.15
C ILE A 61 0.20 32.79 -8.33
#